data_AF-A0A356V6I4-F1
#
_entry.id   AF-A0A356V6I4-F1
#
_cell.length_a   1.000
_cell.length_b   1.000
_cell.length_c   1.000
_cell.angle_alpha   90.00
_cell.angle_beta   90.00
_cell.angle_gamma   90.00
#
_symmetry.space_group_name_H-M   'P 1'
#
loop_
_entity.id
_entity.type
_entity.pdbx_description
1 polymer ?
#
loop_
_entity_poly.entity_id
_entity_poly.type
_entity_poly.pdbx_seq_one_letter_code
_entity_poly.pdbx_strand_id
1 'polypeptide(L)' 'ETNTQPGMTPTSLSPEQAAHCGISFVELTRWMVEDASCNR' A
#
# COMPACT_ATOMS: atom_id res chain seq x y z
N GLU A 1 12.91 11.42 -0.35
CA GLU A 1 13.36 10.23 0.41
C GLU A 1 12.69 8.99 -0.16
N THR A 2 13.25 7.81 0.07
CA THR A 2 12.58 6.55 -0.27
C THR A 2 12.15 5.89 1.04
N ASN A 3 10.85 5.82 1.28
CA ASN A 3 10.28 5.16 2.45
C ASN A 3 9.90 3.71 2.10
N THR A 4 10.75 2.75 2.46
CA THR A 4 10.53 1.34 2.16
C THR A 4 9.54 0.66 3.09
N GLN A 5 9.10 1.33 4.16
CA GLN A 5 8.08 0.82 5.09
C GLN A 5 7.12 1.96 5.49
N PRO A 6 6.24 2.38 4.55
CA PRO A 6 5.29 3.44 4.83
C PRO A 6 4.29 3.04 5.93
N GLY A 7 3.71 4.05 6.58
CA GLY A 7 2.57 3.85 7.46
C GLY A 7 1.36 3.32 6.68
N MET A 8 0.61 2.40 7.30
CA MET A 8 -0.54 1.73 6.70
C MET A 8 -1.82 1.87 7.55
N THR A 9 -1.88 2.84 8.45
CA THR A 9 -3.12 3.16 9.19
C THR A 9 -4.08 3.98 8.32
N PRO A 10 -5.37 4.10 8.66
CA PRO A 10 -6.33 4.87 7.86
C PRO A 10 -5.96 6.33 7.61
N THR A 11 -5.15 6.93 8.48
CA THR A 11 -4.67 8.32 8.36
C THR A 11 -3.22 8.41 7.88
N SER A 12 -2.65 7.31 7.38
CA SER A 12 -1.31 7.31 6.80
C SER A 12 -1.34 7.78 5.34
N LEU A 13 -0.24 8.39 4.89
CA LEU A 13 -0.15 8.99 3.56
C LEU A 13 -0.30 7.97 2.41
N SER A 14 0.26 6.76 2.54
CA SER A 14 0.20 5.76 1.46
C SER A 14 -1.22 5.26 1.18
N PRO A 15 -2.03 4.88 2.19
CA PRO A 15 -3.48 4.65 2.00
C PRO A 15 -4.25 5.85 1.43
N GLU A 16 -3.94 7.07 1.88
CA GLU A 16 -4.60 8.30 1.39
C GLU A 16 -4.34 8.51 -0.11
N GLN A 17 -3.09 8.35 -0.54
CA GLN A 17 -2.69 8.46 -1.95
C GLN A 17 -3.34 7.37 -2.82
N ALA A 18 -3.42 6.13 -2.32
CA ALA A 18 -4.13 5.06 -3.02
C ALA A 18 -5.62 5.39 -3.20
N ALA A 19 -6.27 5.91 -2.15
CA ALA A 19 -7.66 6.34 -2.21
C ALA A 19 -7.87 7.49 -3.21
N HIS A 20 -6.93 8.44 -3.30
CA HIS A 20 -6.95 9.49 -4.33
C HIS A 20 -6.91 8.92 -5.76
N CYS A 21 -6.22 7.79 -5.96
CA CYS A 21 -6.19 7.04 -7.21
C CYS A 21 -7.39 6.10 -7.40
N GLY A 22 -8.39 6.13 -6.51
CA GLY A 22 -9.56 5.24 -6.59
C GLY A 22 -9.30 3.80 -6.14
N ILE A 23 -8.20 3.54 -5.44
CA ILE A 23 -7.84 2.22 -4.91
C ILE A 23 -8.23 2.16 -3.42
N SER A 24 -9.08 1.22 -3.04
CA SER A 24 -9.44 1.03 -1.63
C SER A 24 -8.28 0.44 -0.81
N PHE A 25 -8.32 0.63 0.50
CA PHE A 25 -7.32 0.06 1.41
C PHE A 25 -7.18 -1.48 1.27
N VAL A 26 -8.31 -2.16 1.06
CA VAL A 26 -8.34 -3.62 0.88
C VAL A 26 -7.70 -4.02 -0.44
N GLU A 27 -7.96 -3.29 -1.53
CA GLU A 27 -7.33 -3.53 -2.84
C GLU A 27 -5.83 -3.26 -2.80
N LEU A 28 -5.38 -2.18 -2.15
CA LEU A 28 -3.96 -1.88 -1.95
C LEU A 28 -3.28 -3.02 -1.17
N THR A 29 -3.90 -3.46 -0.07
CA THR A 29 -3.35 -4.55 0.77
C THR A 29 -3.29 -5.87 0.00
N ARG A 30 -4.35 -6.19 -0.76
CA ARG A 30 -4.40 -7.36 -1.62
C ARG A 30 -3.27 -7.34 -2.65
N TRP A 31 -3.08 -6.22 -3.34
CA TRP A 31 -2.02 -6.06 -4.33
C TRP A 31 -0.63 -6.30 -3.72
N MET A 32 -0.33 -5.71 -2.55
CA MET A 32 0.96 -5.91 -1.88
C MET A 32 1.21 -7.38 -1.51
N VAL A 33 0.18 -8.09 -1.03
CA VAL A 33 0.30 -9.51 -0.67
C VAL A 33 0.44 -10.40 -1.90
N GLU A 34 -0.26 -10.09 -2.99
CA GLU A 34 -0.15 -10.82 -4.26
C GLU A 34 1.22 -10.64 -4.91
N ASP A 35 1.85 -9.45 -4.77
CA ASP A 35 3.19 -9.19 -5.29
C ASP A 35 4.31 -9.77 -4.40
N ALA A 36 4.03 -10.02 -3.12
CA ALA A 36 5.00 -10.56 -2.17
C ALA A 36 5.39 -11.99 -2.54
N SER A 37 6.61 -12.18 -3.03
CA SER A 37 7.20 -13.49 -3.30
C SER A 37 8.57 -13.64 -2.65
N CYS A 38 8.89 -14.83 -2.18
CA CYS A 38 10.25 -15.17 -1.75
C CYS A 38 11.16 -15.37 -2.97
N ASN A 39 12.41 -14.92 -2.90
CA ASN A 39 13.44 -15.12 -3.94
C ASN A 39 13.05 -14.59 -5.33
N ARG A 40 12.55 -13.36 -5.41
CA ARG A 40 12.29 -12.64 -6.67
C ARG A 40 13.55 -11.98 -7.22
#